data_AF-A0A2G9V4W6-F1
#
_entry.id   AF-A0A2G9V4W6-F1
#
_cell.length_a   1.000
_cell.length_b   1.000
_cell.length_c   1.000
_cell.angle_alpha   90.00
_cell.angle_beta   90.00
_cell.angle_gamma   90.00
#
_symmetry.space_group_name_H-M   'P 1'
#
loop_
_entity.id
_entity.type
_entity.pdbx_description
1 polymer ?
#
loop_
_entity_poly.entity_id
_entity_poly.type
_entity_poly.pdbx_seq_one_letter_code
_entity_poly.pdbx_strand_id
1 'polypeptide(L)'
;MKAGFDVPEEILTAERSLIHQESQQVGSLRVLEITQKILLSSADNATLRTGIGSSSQEGVVGPNPSCELEWSDKDKTDASPSVRSLAMPKVAIAGAGLVGALNACYFAQRGWDVEVYEYRRDIRTMEHVPGRSINLALSQRGKCALEAVGLKDYIVEQGVAMYARLVHNIDGKTFNRQPYGQPGEHIVSINRRHLNEVLISQAESNEKVKFFFEHKVRAVDVDKKEMTVTFIGGSKIPKPGQSANRFDYSQEYIGHGYIELNILPKNGEYALEPNVFHVWPRGQLTLIALANRDKTFTVTIFAPFSEFEDNMSTPQDVTSFFQKNFPDAYELLGKDHLLDTFRRVRPQPLVSIKCRPHDFGNFVLLAGDAAHAMAPFYGQGMNCGFEDCLVLKETLDACNDDIREYYRV
;
A
#
# COMPACT_ATOMS: atom_id res chain seq x y z
N MET A 1 -35.64 -6.07 -22.24
CA MET A 1 -35.91 -4.82 -21.51
C MET A 1 -34.62 -4.37 -20.87
N LYS A 2 -34.07 -3.23 -21.29
CA LYS A 2 -32.91 -2.59 -20.67
C LYS A 2 -33.41 -1.85 -19.43
N ALA A 3 -32.93 -2.21 -18.24
CA ALA A 3 -33.15 -1.44 -17.02
C ALA A 3 -31.93 -0.53 -16.81
N GLY A 4 -32.15 0.78 -16.94
CA GLY A 4 -31.18 1.80 -16.61
C GLY A 4 -31.06 1.93 -15.09
N PHE A 5 -29.82 2.09 -14.61
CA PHE A 5 -29.52 2.51 -13.25
C PHE A 5 -29.53 4.03 -13.23
N ASP A 6 -30.56 4.63 -12.62
CA ASP A 6 -30.58 6.06 -12.33
C ASP A 6 -29.72 6.33 -11.09
N VAL A 7 -28.56 6.97 -11.31
CA VAL A 7 -27.73 7.55 -10.25
C VAL A 7 -28.29 8.95 -9.96
N PRO A 8 -28.49 9.35 -8.69
CA PRO A 8 -28.97 10.69 -8.34
C PRO A 8 -28.09 11.80 -8.94
N GLU A 9 -28.72 12.76 -9.62
CA GLU A 9 -28.09 13.87 -10.36
C GLU A 9 -27.14 14.74 -9.50
N GLU A 10 -27.33 14.73 -8.19
CA GLU A 10 -26.51 15.44 -7.19
C GLU A 10 -25.09 14.86 -7.05
N ILE A 11 -24.90 13.56 -7.30
CA ILE A 11 -23.58 12.89 -7.26
C ILE A 11 -22.77 13.22 -8.54
N LEU A 12 -23.44 13.30 -9.69
CA LEU A 12 -22.82 13.65 -10.97
C LEU A 12 -22.39 15.13 -11.04
N THR A 13 -22.99 15.98 -10.20
CA THR A 13 -22.69 17.42 -10.16
C THR A 13 -21.39 17.72 -9.40
N ALA A 14 -21.00 16.85 -8.44
CA ALA A 14 -19.71 16.94 -7.76
C ALA A 14 -18.53 16.49 -8.64
N GLU A 15 -18.74 15.56 -9.58
CA GLU A 15 -17.72 15.12 -10.54
C GLU A 15 -17.46 16.14 -11.66
N ARG A 16 -18.47 16.92 -12.07
CA ARG A 16 -18.36 17.87 -13.20
C ARG A 16 -17.69 19.20 -12.85
N SER A 17 -17.73 19.63 -11.60
CA SER A 17 -17.13 20.90 -11.15
C SER A 17 -15.61 20.83 -10.94
N LEU A 18 -15.05 19.62 -10.80
CA LEU A 18 -13.61 19.39 -10.65
C LEU A 18 -12.82 19.42 -11.98
N ILE A 19 -13.51 19.43 -13.14
CA ILE A 19 -12.90 19.31 -14.47
C ILE A 19 -12.48 20.68 -15.08
N HIS A 20 -12.63 21.81 -14.37
CA HIS A 20 -12.50 23.14 -15.01
C HIS A 20 -11.45 24.11 -14.45
N GLN A 21 -10.45 23.65 -13.70
CA GLN A 21 -9.30 24.48 -13.33
C GLN A 21 -7.96 23.78 -13.58
N GLU A 22 -7.69 23.49 -14.85
CA GLU A 22 -6.35 23.25 -15.36
C GLU A 22 -5.74 24.56 -15.85
N SER A 23 -4.67 25.04 -15.21
CA SER A 23 -3.52 25.62 -15.94
C SER A 23 -2.42 26.08 -14.99
N GLN A 24 -1.22 25.57 -15.24
CA GLN A 24 0.09 26.15 -14.97
C GLN A 24 0.56 26.30 -13.51
N GLN A 25 1.49 25.43 -13.11
CA GLN A 25 2.85 25.87 -12.76
C GLN A 25 3.82 24.68 -12.64
N VAL A 26 4.81 24.66 -13.53
CA VAL A 26 5.97 23.76 -13.46
C VAL A 26 6.95 24.36 -12.47
N GLY A 27 7.12 23.71 -11.32
CA GLY A 27 8.12 24.04 -10.30
C GLY A 27 8.83 22.77 -9.86
N SER A 28 10.16 22.84 -9.69
CA SER A 28 11.07 21.71 -9.47
C SER A 28 10.56 20.72 -8.42
N LEU A 29 10.38 19.46 -8.82
CA LEU A 29 9.86 18.38 -8.00
C LEU A 29 10.85 17.98 -6.89
N ARG A 30 10.46 18.18 -5.63
CA ARG A 30 10.91 17.35 -4.51
C ARG A 30 10.02 16.10 -4.49
N VAL A 31 10.57 14.97 -4.94
CA VAL A 31 9.89 13.68 -4.91
C VAL A 31 9.71 13.25 -3.44
N LEU A 32 8.48 13.34 -2.95
CA LEU A 32 8.08 12.75 -1.66
C LEU A 32 7.84 11.24 -1.87
N GLU A 33 8.78 10.47 -1.33
CA GLU A 33 8.76 9.07 -0.88
C GLU A 33 7.56 8.18 -1.25
N ILE A 34 7.64 7.59 -2.44
CA ILE A 34 6.86 6.40 -2.84
C ILE A 34 7.47 5.18 -2.12
N THR A 35 6.65 4.44 -1.35
CA THR A 35 7.14 3.45 -0.38
C THR A 35 7.09 1.99 -0.83
N GLN A 36 6.75 1.65 -2.08
CA GLN A 36 6.80 0.24 -2.53
C GLN A 36 7.35 0.05 -3.96
N LYS A 37 8.29 -0.88 -4.16
CA LYS A 37 8.84 -1.26 -5.49
C LYS A 37 9.24 -2.74 -5.45
N ILE A 38 8.97 -3.49 -6.51
CA ILE A 38 9.43 -4.87 -6.67
C ILE A 38 10.57 -4.87 -7.69
N LEU A 39 11.70 -5.46 -7.33
CA LEU A 39 12.88 -5.64 -8.16
C LEU A 39 13.11 -7.14 -8.34
N LEU A 40 12.80 -7.63 -9.52
CA LEU A 40 13.02 -9.00 -9.95
C LEU A 40 14.44 -9.07 -10.52
N SER A 41 15.26 -10.04 -10.14
CA SER A 41 16.55 -10.27 -10.80
C SER A 41 16.52 -11.60 -11.53
N SER A 42 16.80 -11.57 -12.84
CA SER A 42 17.13 -12.79 -13.59
C SER A 42 18.51 -13.28 -13.13
N ALA A 43 18.73 -14.60 -13.14
CA ALA A 43 19.90 -15.33 -12.63
C ALA A 43 21.30 -14.95 -13.18
N ASP A 44 21.46 -13.81 -13.86
CA ASP A 44 22.74 -13.29 -14.34
C ASP A 44 23.09 -11.97 -13.64
N ASN A 45 23.90 -12.09 -12.58
CA ASN A 45 24.73 -11.08 -11.90
C ASN A 45 24.08 -9.70 -11.60
N ALA A 46 23.33 -9.62 -10.50
CA ALA A 46 23.18 -8.37 -9.74
C ALA A 46 24.27 -8.31 -8.66
N THR A 47 25.18 -7.35 -8.73
CA THR A 47 26.26 -7.21 -7.73
C THR A 47 25.80 -6.29 -6.60
N LEU A 48 25.53 -6.84 -5.43
CA LEU A 48 25.31 -6.05 -4.20
C LEU A 48 26.66 -5.51 -3.71
N ARG A 49 26.87 -4.19 -3.71
CA ARG A 49 28.04 -3.57 -3.07
C ARG A 49 27.69 -3.02 -1.70
N THR A 50 28.11 -3.72 -0.65
CA THR A 50 28.22 -3.17 0.70
C THR A 50 29.56 -2.42 0.81
N GLY A 51 29.52 -1.09 0.90
CA GLY A 51 30.74 -0.28 0.98
C GLY A 51 31.38 -0.35 2.37
N ILE A 52 32.30 -1.30 2.57
CA ILE A 52 33.32 -1.23 3.63
C ILE A 52 34.67 -1.06 2.93
N GLY A 53 35.25 0.13 3.03
CA GLY A 53 36.57 0.41 2.46
C GLY A 53 37.66 -0.11 3.39
N SER A 54 38.48 -1.03 2.90
CA SER A 54 39.79 -1.33 3.47
C SER A 54 40.85 -1.21 2.38
N SER A 55 41.77 -0.28 2.59
CA SER A 55 42.97 -0.02 1.79
C SER A 55 44.06 -1.06 2.03
N SER A 56 44.68 -1.56 0.97
CA SER A 56 46.11 -1.88 0.95
C SER A 56 46.62 -2.13 -0.48
N GLN A 57 47.90 -1.83 -0.65
CA GLN A 57 48.66 -1.50 -1.85
C GLN A 57 49.35 -2.70 -2.53
N GLU A 58 49.95 -2.41 -3.71
CA GLU A 58 51.08 -3.08 -4.40
C GLU A 58 50.79 -4.42 -5.14
N GLY A 59 51.31 -4.73 -6.34
CA GLY A 59 52.20 -4.05 -7.29
C GLY A 59 52.72 -5.05 -8.36
N VAL A 60 53.25 -4.49 -9.46
CA VAL A 60 54.28 -5.05 -10.38
C VAL A 60 53.86 -5.87 -11.64
N VAL A 61 54.61 -5.56 -12.71
CA VAL A 61 54.51 -5.81 -14.16
C VAL A 61 55.34 -7.03 -14.60
N GLY A 62 54.96 -7.73 -15.68
CA GLY A 62 55.88 -8.54 -16.50
C GLY A 62 55.20 -9.48 -17.53
N PRO A 63 55.82 -9.78 -18.70
CA PRO A 63 55.09 -9.92 -19.97
C PRO A 63 54.96 -11.34 -20.56
N ASN A 64 54.11 -11.42 -21.60
CA ASN A 64 53.80 -12.48 -22.57
C ASN A 64 55.03 -13.28 -23.10
N PRO A 65 54.82 -14.51 -23.65
CA PRO A 65 54.70 -14.60 -25.11
C PRO A 65 53.78 -15.70 -25.69
N SER A 66 53.09 -15.33 -26.78
CA SER A 66 52.79 -16.05 -28.03
C SER A 66 52.54 -17.57 -28.05
N CYS A 67 51.38 -17.96 -28.62
CA CYS A 67 51.30 -18.99 -29.66
C CYS A 67 50.02 -18.80 -30.50
N GLU A 68 50.20 -18.51 -31.77
CA GLU A 68 49.20 -18.67 -32.84
C GLU A 68 49.04 -20.17 -33.16
N LEU A 69 47.82 -20.63 -33.41
CA LEU A 69 47.53 -21.79 -34.27
C LEU A 69 46.10 -21.70 -34.79
N GLU A 70 45.98 -21.88 -36.09
CA GLU A 70 44.82 -21.60 -36.93
C GLU A 70 44.11 -22.91 -37.38
N TRP A 71 42.76 -22.88 -37.39
CA TRP A 71 41.72 -23.66 -38.11
C TRP A 71 41.60 -25.20 -37.96
N SER A 72 40.39 -25.67 -37.59
CA SER A 72 39.53 -26.45 -38.50
C SER A 72 38.07 -26.52 -38.02
N ASP A 73 37.14 -26.16 -38.90
CA ASP A 73 35.70 -26.43 -38.83
C ASP A 73 35.44 -27.92 -39.12
N LYS A 74 34.78 -28.62 -38.19
CA LYS A 74 33.92 -29.78 -38.49
C LYS A 74 32.77 -29.90 -37.47
N ASP A 75 31.57 -29.65 -38.00
CA ASP A 75 30.28 -30.33 -37.75
C ASP A 75 30.01 -30.87 -36.33
N LYS A 76 29.15 -30.21 -35.56
CA LYS A 76 27.68 -30.35 -35.51
C LYS A 76 27.17 -31.57 -34.72
N THR A 77 26.47 -31.19 -33.64
CA THR A 77 25.27 -31.79 -33.05
C THR A 77 25.39 -33.14 -32.36
N ASP A 78 25.66 -33.09 -31.06
CA ASP A 78 24.85 -33.81 -30.09
C ASP A 78 24.88 -33.06 -28.74
N ALA A 79 23.99 -32.05 -28.63
CA ALA A 79 23.77 -31.35 -27.37
C ALA A 79 22.53 -31.95 -26.71
N SER A 80 22.75 -32.91 -25.82
CA SER A 80 21.79 -33.25 -24.77
C SER A 80 21.32 -31.96 -24.09
N PRO A 81 20.03 -31.79 -23.74
CA PRO A 81 19.60 -30.59 -23.03
C PRO A 81 20.33 -30.58 -21.70
N SER A 82 21.30 -29.66 -21.57
CA SER A 82 21.94 -29.41 -20.30
C SER A 82 20.84 -28.96 -19.35
N VAL A 83 20.58 -29.78 -18.33
CA VAL A 83 19.80 -29.36 -17.17
C VAL A 83 20.62 -28.25 -16.54
N ARG A 84 20.39 -26.99 -16.96
CA ARG A 84 20.83 -25.84 -16.19
C ARG A 84 20.20 -26.03 -14.83
N SER A 85 21.00 -26.26 -13.79
CA SER A 85 20.52 -26.02 -12.44
C SER A 85 20.27 -24.52 -12.37
N LEU A 86 19.05 -24.10 -12.74
CA LEU A 86 18.64 -22.72 -12.64
C LEU A 86 18.71 -22.38 -11.15
N ALA A 87 19.70 -21.58 -10.79
CA ALA A 87 19.72 -20.94 -9.48
C ALA A 87 18.33 -20.31 -9.29
N MET A 88 17.68 -20.63 -8.18
CA MET A 88 16.34 -20.12 -7.89
C MET A 88 16.36 -18.59 -8.01
N PRO A 89 15.36 -17.97 -8.66
CA PRO A 89 15.38 -16.53 -8.87
C PRO A 89 15.39 -15.76 -7.56
N LYS A 90 15.95 -14.54 -7.60
CA LYS A 90 16.01 -13.64 -6.44
C LYS A 90 15.18 -12.39 -6.71
N VAL A 91 14.45 -11.94 -5.69
CA VAL A 91 13.66 -10.71 -5.71
C VAL A 91 14.00 -9.83 -4.51
N ALA A 92 14.12 -8.53 -4.78
CA ALA A 92 14.19 -7.50 -3.76
C ALA A 92 12.87 -6.71 -3.73
N ILE A 93 12.29 -6.53 -2.56
CA ILE A 93 11.04 -5.80 -2.35
C ILE A 93 11.36 -4.57 -1.50
N ALA A 94 11.13 -3.38 -2.04
CA ALA A 94 11.13 -2.15 -1.27
C ALA A 94 9.79 -2.01 -0.56
N GLY A 95 9.81 -1.95 0.78
CA GLY A 95 8.66 -1.71 1.66
C GLY A 95 7.99 -2.97 2.21
N ALA A 96 7.94 -3.10 3.54
CA ALA A 96 7.19 -4.15 4.26
C ALA A 96 5.82 -3.64 4.74
N GLY A 97 5.16 -2.83 3.91
CA GLY A 97 3.74 -2.58 4.03
C GLY A 97 2.91 -3.77 3.51
N LEU A 98 1.59 -3.62 3.52
CA LEU A 98 0.65 -4.71 3.22
C LEU A 98 0.96 -5.43 1.90
N VAL A 99 1.08 -4.69 0.79
CA VAL A 99 1.34 -5.24 -0.56
C VAL A 99 2.71 -5.91 -0.64
N GLY A 100 3.76 -5.27 -0.10
CA GLY A 100 5.12 -5.82 -0.10
C GLY A 100 5.25 -7.10 0.73
N ALA A 101 4.63 -7.14 1.92
CA ALA A 101 4.63 -8.33 2.77
C ALA A 101 3.81 -9.48 2.16
N LEU A 102 2.69 -9.18 1.48
CA LEU A 102 1.93 -10.19 0.74
C LEU A 102 2.71 -10.73 -0.46
N ASN A 103 3.38 -9.86 -1.23
CA ASN A 103 4.27 -10.31 -2.31
C ASN A 103 5.42 -11.17 -1.79
N ALA A 104 5.99 -10.84 -0.63
CA ALA A 104 7.02 -11.67 0.00
C ALA A 104 6.49 -13.09 0.28
N CYS A 105 5.25 -13.23 0.79
CA CYS A 105 4.60 -14.54 0.95
C CYS A 105 4.49 -15.29 -0.39
N TYR A 106 4.06 -14.62 -1.46
CA TYR A 106 3.92 -15.25 -2.77
C TYR A 106 5.25 -15.72 -3.35
N PHE A 107 6.27 -14.86 -3.38
CA PHE A 107 7.60 -15.26 -3.86
C PHE A 107 8.21 -16.39 -3.01
N ALA A 108 7.96 -16.38 -1.70
CA ALA A 108 8.38 -17.45 -0.80
C ALA A 108 7.73 -18.80 -1.15
N GLN A 109 6.43 -18.83 -1.44
CA GLN A 109 5.73 -20.05 -1.89
C GLN A 109 6.28 -20.60 -3.21
N ARG A 110 6.84 -19.74 -4.06
CA ARG A 110 7.54 -20.12 -5.30
C ARG A 110 8.98 -20.59 -5.07
N GLY A 111 9.49 -20.47 -3.84
CA GLY A 111 10.85 -20.86 -3.47
C GLY A 111 11.93 -19.89 -3.93
N TRP A 112 11.58 -18.65 -4.29
CA TRP A 112 12.53 -17.59 -4.63
C TRP A 112 13.32 -17.14 -3.39
N ASP A 113 14.51 -16.58 -3.61
CA ASP A 113 15.26 -15.84 -2.56
C ASP A 113 14.68 -14.43 -2.46
N VAL A 114 14.18 -14.04 -1.28
CA VAL A 114 13.39 -12.81 -1.09
C VAL A 114 14.06 -11.91 -0.06
N GLU A 115 14.40 -10.69 -0.48
CA GLU A 115 14.90 -9.65 0.41
C GLU A 115 13.92 -8.49 0.48
N VAL A 116 13.39 -8.18 1.66
CA VAL A 116 12.45 -7.07 1.86
C VAL A 116 13.13 -5.95 2.63
N TYR A 117 13.17 -4.74 2.08
CA TYR A 117 13.79 -3.56 2.70
C TYR A 117 12.73 -2.58 3.17
N GLU A 118 12.56 -2.44 4.49
CA GLU A 118 11.58 -1.53 5.10
C GLU A 118 12.27 -0.35 5.77
N TYR A 119 11.80 0.85 5.45
CA TYR A 119 12.33 2.09 6.04
C TYR A 119 12.07 2.15 7.54
N ARG A 120 10.89 1.73 7.99
CA ARG A 120 10.50 1.79 9.40
C ARG A 120 11.16 0.67 10.20
N ARG A 121 11.15 0.86 11.52
CA ARG A 121 11.43 -0.21 12.48
C ARG A 121 10.35 -1.30 12.38
N ASP A 122 10.72 -2.54 12.73
CA ASP A 122 9.78 -3.66 12.79
C ASP A 122 8.62 -3.36 13.74
N ILE A 123 7.42 -3.24 13.18
CA ILE A 123 6.19 -2.91 13.91
C ILE A 123 5.81 -3.96 14.96
N ARG A 124 6.25 -5.21 14.81
CA ARG A 124 6.00 -6.30 15.78
C ARG A 124 6.74 -6.09 17.09
N THR A 125 7.81 -5.29 17.06
CA THR A 125 8.65 -4.97 18.23
C THR A 125 8.25 -3.66 18.91
N MET A 126 7.28 -2.94 18.36
CA MET A 126 6.91 -1.61 18.82
C MET A 126 5.66 -1.67 19.70
N GLU A 127 5.69 -1.00 20.85
CA GLU A 127 4.47 -0.82 21.66
C GLU A 127 3.50 0.12 20.92
N HIS A 128 4.00 1.26 20.46
CA HIS A 128 3.26 2.23 19.67
C HIS A 128 3.90 2.40 18.29
N VAL A 129 3.11 2.21 17.23
CA VAL A 129 3.54 2.37 15.84
C VAL A 129 3.20 3.79 15.38
N PRO A 130 4.19 4.64 15.06
CA PRO A 130 3.94 5.97 14.52
C PRO A 130 3.40 5.84 13.09
N GLY A 131 2.23 6.43 12.83
CA GLY A 131 1.63 6.49 11.50
C GLY A 131 0.13 6.19 11.46
N ARG A 132 -0.40 6.17 10.24
CA ARG A 132 -1.84 6.03 9.92
C ARG A 132 -2.33 4.63 10.29
N SER A 133 -3.14 4.51 11.35
CA SER A 133 -3.72 3.24 11.78
C SER A 133 -5.24 3.25 11.59
N ILE A 134 -5.65 3.46 10.35
CA ILE A 134 -7.06 3.30 9.97
C ILE A 134 -7.40 1.82 9.92
N ASN A 135 -8.57 1.46 10.43
CA ASN A 135 -9.19 0.20 10.06
C ASN A 135 -9.43 0.14 8.55
N LEU A 136 -9.29 -1.05 8.00
CA LEU A 136 -9.46 -1.28 6.57
C LEU A 136 -10.71 -2.10 6.34
N ALA A 137 -11.43 -1.78 5.26
CA ALA A 137 -12.51 -2.60 4.76
C ALA A 137 -11.94 -3.68 3.83
N LEU A 138 -11.90 -4.92 4.29
CA LEU A 138 -11.52 -6.08 3.49
C LEU A 138 -12.70 -6.55 2.64
N SER A 139 -12.55 -6.48 1.32
CA SER A 139 -13.54 -6.90 0.32
C SER A 139 -13.14 -8.21 -0.35
N GLN A 140 -13.95 -8.69 -1.30
CA GLN A 140 -13.72 -9.96 -1.99
C GLN A 140 -12.32 -10.06 -2.63
N ARG A 141 -11.84 -8.98 -3.27
CA ARG A 141 -10.51 -8.97 -3.93
C ARG A 141 -9.38 -9.22 -2.94
N GLY A 142 -9.41 -8.53 -1.79
CA GLY A 142 -8.45 -8.75 -0.72
C GLY A 142 -8.57 -10.14 -0.08
N LYS A 143 -9.81 -10.66 0.10
CA LYS A 143 -10.04 -12.03 0.60
C LYS A 143 -9.43 -13.09 -0.34
N CYS A 144 -9.62 -12.95 -1.65
CA CYS A 144 -9.06 -13.87 -2.64
C CYS A 144 -7.52 -13.87 -2.61
N ALA A 145 -6.90 -12.69 -2.48
CA ALA A 145 -5.44 -12.61 -2.38
C ALA A 145 -4.90 -13.22 -1.08
N LEU A 146 -5.59 -13.04 0.04
CA LEU A 146 -5.21 -13.67 1.31
C LEU A 146 -5.43 -15.19 1.30
N GLU A 147 -6.38 -15.69 0.52
CA GLU A 147 -6.65 -17.14 0.38
C GLU A 147 -5.45 -17.86 -0.21
N ALA A 148 -4.83 -17.27 -1.25
CA ALA A 148 -3.71 -17.90 -1.93
C ALA A 148 -2.45 -18.02 -1.05
N VAL A 149 -2.39 -17.31 0.08
CA VAL A 149 -1.35 -17.45 1.11
C VAL A 149 -1.83 -18.14 2.39
N GLY A 150 -3.06 -18.68 2.39
CA GLY A 150 -3.62 -19.42 3.52
C GLY A 150 -4.00 -18.56 4.72
N LEU A 151 -4.18 -17.25 4.54
CA LEU A 151 -4.44 -16.30 5.64
C LEU A 151 -5.88 -15.77 5.69
N LYS A 152 -6.71 -16.04 4.67
CA LYS A 152 -8.07 -15.48 4.57
C LYS A 152 -8.91 -15.76 5.82
N ASP A 153 -9.06 -17.02 6.20
CA ASP A 153 -9.97 -17.41 7.28
C ASP A 153 -9.54 -16.80 8.62
N TYR A 154 -8.24 -16.85 8.93
CA TYR A 154 -7.67 -16.22 10.12
C TYR A 154 -7.94 -14.71 10.13
N ILE A 155 -7.61 -13.98 9.06
CA ILE A 155 -7.79 -12.52 9.02
C ILE A 155 -9.27 -12.13 9.10
N VAL A 156 -10.15 -12.90 8.46
CA VAL A 156 -11.61 -12.69 8.54
C VAL A 156 -12.12 -12.91 9.97
N GLU A 157 -11.65 -13.94 10.66
CA GLU A 157 -11.99 -14.22 12.06
C GLU A 157 -11.46 -13.15 13.02
N GLN A 158 -10.33 -12.51 12.70
CA GLN A 158 -9.78 -11.39 13.46
C GLN A 158 -10.47 -10.04 13.17
N GLY A 159 -11.39 -10.00 12.21
CA GLY A 159 -12.14 -8.81 11.87
C GLY A 159 -13.58 -8.79 12.40
N VAL A 160 -14.31 -7.73 12.07
CA VAL A 160 -15.75 -7.61 12.33
C VAL A 160 -16.50 -7.57 11.00
N ALA A 161 -17.37 -8.54 10.76
CA ALA A 161 -18.17 -8.60 9.54
C ALA A 161 -19.22 -7.48 9.49
N MET A 162 -19.29 -6.77 8.36
CA MET A 162 -20.23 -5.69 8.10
C MET A 162 -21.13 -6.04 6.92
N TYR A 163 -22.41 -6.29 7.18
CA TYR A 163 -23.39 -6.79 6.20
C TYR A 163 -24.18 -5.68 5.51
N ALA A 164 -24.19 -4.48 6.08
CA ALA A 164 -24.89 -3.34 5.56
C ALA A 164 -24.13 -2.04 5.84
N ARG A 165 -24.47 -1.00 5.09
CA ARG A 165 -24.22 0.39 5.49
C ARG A 165 -25.38 0.85 6.35
N LEU A 166 -25.09 1.54 7.44
CA LEU A 166 -26.08 2.25 8.23
C LEU A 166 -25.82 3.75 8.08
N VAL A 167 -26.71 4.44 7.38
CA VAL A 167 -26.61 5.88 7.11
C VAL A 167 -27.31 6.63 8.23
N HIS A 168 -26.58 7.52 8.90
CA HIS A 168 -27.06 8.37 9.97
C HIS A 168 -27.48 9.73 9.42
N ASN A 169 -28.76 10.07 9.57
CA ASN A 169 -29.30 11.35 9.11
C ASN A 169 -28.91 12.51 10.04
N ILE A 170 -29.13 13.74 9.58
CA ILE A 170 -28.72 14.96 10.31
C ILE A 170 -29.47 15.17 11.63
N ASP A 171 -30.66 14.59 11.79
CA ASP A 171 -31.43 14.66 13.03
C ASP A 171 -30.86 13.83 14.19
N GLY A 172 -29.85 12.98 13.92
CA GLY A 172 -29.20 12.08 14.88
C GLY A 172 -30.11 10.97 15.42
N LYS A 173 -31.30 10.76 14.83
CA LYS A 173 -32.33 9.84 15.33
C LYS A 173 -32.83 8.87 14.27
N THR A 174 -32.78 9.25 13.00
CA THR A 174 -33.24 8.41 11.89
C THR A 174 -32.06 7.79 11.15
N PHE A 175 -32.24 6.54 10.75
CA PHE A 175 -31.21 5.74 10.10
C PHE A 175 -31.77 5.08 8.84
N ASN A 176 -30.94 4.97 7.80
CA ASN A 176 -31.25 4.20 6.60
C ASN A 176 -30.27 3.02 6.47
N ARG A 177 -30.80 1.79 6.51
CA ARG A 177 -30.01 0.56 6.36
C ARG A 177 -30.00 0.13 4.90
N GLN A 178 -28.80 -0.11 4.39
CA GLN A 178 -28.58 -0.57 3.03
C GLN A 178 -27.70 -1.83 3.06
N PRO A 179 -28.28 -3.03 2.94
CA PRO A 179 -27.49 -4.26 2.79
C PRO A 179 -26.49 -4.15 1.64
N TYR A 180 -25.29 -4.69 1.81
CA TYR A 180 -24.26 -4.65 0.77
C TYR A 180 -24.63 -5.50 -0.45
N GLY A 181 -25.36 -6.59 -0.23
CA GLY A 181 -25.70 -7.56 -1.27
C GLY A 181 -26.71 -8.58 -0.77
N GLN A 182 -26.61 -9.80 -1.32
CA GLN A 182 -27.45 -10.92 -0.93
C GLN A 182 -27.18 -11.36 0.51
N PRO A 183 -28.13 -12.09 1.16
CA PRO A 183 -27.91 -12.61 2.50
C PRO A 183 -26.59 -13.37 2.63
N GLY A 184 -25.74 -12.94 3.58
CA GLY A 184 -24.42 -13.50 3.84
C GLY A 184 -23.26 -12.75 3.18
N GLU A 185 -23.50 -11.93 2.15
CA GLU A 185 -22.47 -11.09 1.54
C GLU A 185 -22.09 -9.93 2.46
N HIS A 186 -20.79 -9.78 2.71
CA HIS A 186 -20.27 -8.78 3.65
C HIS A 186 -18.82 -8.40 3.35
N ILE A 187 -18.47 -7.19 3.75
CA ILE A 187 -17.08 -6.76 3.92
C ILE A 187 -16.66 -6.95 5.37
N VAL A 188 -15.36 -6.90 5.67
CA VAL A 188 -14.85 -7.11 7.03
C VAL A 188 -14.02 -5.91 7.46
N SER A 189 -14.30 -5.34 8.62
CA SER A 189 -13.45 -4.35 9.27
C SER A 189 -12.25 -5.08 9.89
N ILE A 190 -11.04 -4.73 9.46
CA ILE A 190 -9.81 -5.34 9.96
C ILE A 190 -8.82 -4.28 10.44
N ASN A 191 -8.02 -4.64 11.44
CA ASN A 191 -6.96 -3.80 11.94
C ASN A 191 -5.73 -3.86 11.01
N ARG A 192 -5.33 -2.71 10.46
CA ARG A 192 -4.20 -2.59 9.52
C ARG A 192 -2.88 -3.08 10.10
N ARG A 193 -2.59 -2.74 11.36
CA ARG A 193 -1.34 -3.11 12.03
C ARG A 193 -1.28 -4.63 12.16
N HIS A 194 -2.32 -5.23 12.71
CA HIS A 194 -2.41 -6.67 12.89
C HIS A 194 -2.25 -7.44 11.57
N LEU A 195 -2.96 -7.02 10.51
CA LEU A 195 -2.81 -7.61 9.18
C LEU A 195 -1.35 -7.57 8.70
N ASN A 196 -0.66 -6.42 8.88
CA ASN A 196 0.72 -6.29 8.45
C ASN A 196 1.68 -7.17 9.28
N GLU A 197 1.48 -7.26 10.60
CA GLU A 197 2.26 -8.13 11.50
C GLU A 197 2.13 -9.61 11.10
N VAL A 198 0.92 -10.04 10.77
CA VAL A 198 0.62 -11.41 10.33
C VAL A 198 1.30 -11.70 8.99
N LEU A 199 1.21 -10.79 8.01
CA LEU A 199 1.84 -10.97 6.70
C LEU A 199 3.37 -11.03 6.78
N ILE A 200 3.98 -10.14 7.56
CA ILE A 200 5.44 -10.16 7.78
C ILE A 200 5.85 -11.49 8.42
N SER A 201 5.14 -11.93 9.46
CA SER A 201 5.46 -13.17 10.18
C SER A 201 5.23 -14.41 9.32
N GLN A 202 4.19 -14.42 8.48
CA GLN A 202 3.93 -15.50 7.52
C GLN A 202 5.05 -15.59 6.49
N ALA A 203 5.47 -14.47 5.91
CA ALA A 203 6.56 -14.46 4.94
C ALA A 203 7.88 -14.92 5.57
N GLU A 204 8.23 -14.43 6.76
CA GLU A 204 9.47 -14.74 7.48
C GLU A 204 9.51 -16.19 8.02
N SER A 205 8.38 -16.90 8.07
CA SER A 205 8.35 -18.33 8.40
C SER A 205 9.10 -19.20 7.37
N ASN A 206 9.36 -18.66 6.18
CA ASN A 206 10.17 -19.28 5.15
C ASN A 206 11.63 -18.78 5.24
N GLU A 207 12.58 -19.70 5.36
CA GLU A 207 14.02 -19.42 5.50
C GLU A 207 14.65 -18.63 4.35
N LYS A 208 13.99 -18.59 3.19
CA LYS A 208 14.43 -17.83 2.01
C LYS A 208 13.96 -16.37 2.03
N VAL A 209 13.17 -15.96 3.01
CA VAL A 209 12.70 -14.58 3.15
C VAL A 209 13.47 -13.87 4.25
N LYS A 210 14.04 -12.72 3.92
CA LYS A 210 14.76 -11.87 4.87
C LYS A 210 14.19 -10.47 4.87
N PHE A 211 13.81 -9.99 6.05
CA PHE A 211 13.40 -8.60 6.25
C PHE A 211 14.56 -7.77 6.80
N PHE A 212 14.83 -6.65 6.15
CA PHE A 212 15.79 -5.63 6.55
C PHE A 212 15.02 -4.37 6.96
N PHE A 213 14.69 -4.24 8.24
CA PHE A 213 14.05 -3.05 8.80
C PHE A 213 15.06 -1.92 9.00
N GLU A 214 14.59 -0.67 9.07
CA GLU A 214 15.44 0.53 9.12
C GLU A 214 16.38 0.67 7.91
N HIS A 215 15.99 0.07 6.78
CA HIS A 215 16.67 0.13 5.49
C HIS A 215 15.80 0.81 4.44
N LYS A 216 16.23 1.98 3.99
CA LYS A 216 15.48 2.78 3.03
C LYS A 216 16.03 2.61 1.61
N VAL A 217 15.20 2.10 0.71
CA VAL A 217 15.49 2.15 -0.73
C VAL A 217 15.37 3.60 -1.21
N ARG A 218 16.47 4.16 -1.70
CA ARG A 218 16.56 5.57 -2.15
C ARG A 218 16.47 5.71 -3.66
N ALA A 219 17.13 4.81 -4.37
CA ALA A 219 17.23 4.87 -5.82
C ALA A 219 17.35 3.47 -6.41
N VAL A 220 16.90 3.35 -7.65
CA VAL A 220 17.09 2.19 -8.52
C VAL A 220 17.66 2.74 -9.82
N ASP A 221 18.88 2.36 -10.15
CA ASP A 221 19.52 2.65 -11.42
C ASP A 221 19.20 1.50 -12.37
N VAL A 222 18.25 1.74 -13.29
CA VAL A 222 17.73 0.69 -14.18
C VAL A 222 18.80 0.24 -15.19
N ASP A 223 19.65 1.16 -15.65
CA ASP A 223 20.69 0.87 -16.62
C ASP A 223 21.81 0.02 -16.02
N LYS A 224 22.19 0.32 -14.77
CA LYS A 224 23.21 -0.46 -14.04
C LYS A 224 22.66 -1.68 -13.32
N LYS A 225 21.32 -1.81 -13.22
CA LYS A 225 20.64 -2.82 -12.39
C LYS A 225 21.07 -2.75 -10.92
N GLU A 226 21.23 -1.55 -10.39
CA GLU A 226 21.68 -1.31 -9.02
C GLU A 226 20.58 -0.70 -8.17
N MET A 227 20.36 -1.24 -6.97
CA MET A 227 19.49 -0.64 -5.96
C MET A 227 20.34 -0.01 -4.85
N THR A 228 20.06 1.25 -4.54
CA THR A 228 20.71 1.98 -3.45
C THR A 228 19.85 1.93 -2.20
N VAL A 229 20.38 1.34 -1.13
CA VAL A 229 19.73 1.23 0.18
C VAL A 229 20.55 1.98 1.23
N THR A 230 19.88 2.76 2.07
CA THR A 230 20.51 3.48 3.19
C THR A 230 20.00 2.92 4.51
N PHE A 231 20.91 2.48 5.38
CA PHE A 231 20.61 2.14 6.76
C PHE A 231 20.51 3.41 7.61
N ILE A 232 19.51 3.53 8.47
CA ILE A 232 19.23 4.75 9.24
C ILE A 232 20.36 5.11 10.24
N GLY A 233 21.33 4.21 10.48
CA GLY A 233 22.55 4.47 11.25
C GLY A 233 23.82 4.82 10.44
N GLY A 234 23.76 4.86 9.10
CA GLY A 234 24.93 5.02 8.22
C GLY A 234 24.98 6.36 7.47
N SER A 235 25.99 7.18 7.76
CA SER A 235 26.27 8.44 7.07
C SER A 235 26.78 8.19 5.64
N LYS A 236 25.88 8.18 4.66
CA LYS A 236 26.14 8.62 3.27
C LYS A 236 24.83 8.70 2.51
N ILE A 237 24.58 9.86 1.91
CA ILE A 237 23.39 10.18 1.13
C ILE A 237 23.80 10.20 -0.35
N PRO A 238 23.44 9.20 -1.16
CA PRO A 238 23.56 9.29 -2.60
C PRO A 238 22.47 10.23 -3.15
N LYS A 239 22.84 11.07 -4.12
CA LYS A 239 21.88 11.90 -4.86
C LYS A 239 20.99 11.00 -5.73
N PRO A 240 19.67 11.26 -5.85
CA PRO A 240 18.80 10.49 -6.73
C PRO A 240 19.29 10.56 -8.18
N GLY A 241 19.26 9.41 -8.87
CA GLY A 241 19.56 9.28 -10.29
C GLY A 241 18.49 9.93 -11.18
N GLN A 242 18.87 10.21 -12.43
CA GLN A 242 18.05 10.93 -13.40
C GLN A 242 16.77 10.18 -13.81
N SER A 243 15.77 10.97 -14.23
CA SER A 243 14.45 10.54 -14.71
C SER A 243 14.54 9.48 -15.81
N ALA A 244 13.71 8.43 -15.70
CA ALA A 244 13.47 7.52 -16.81
C ALA A 244 12.88 8.29 -18.00
N ASN A 245 13.43 8.08 -19.19
CA ASN A 245 12.86 8.62 -20.42
C ASN A 245 11.55 7.87 -20.74
N ARG A 246 10.44 8.60 -20.85
CA ARG A 246 9.05 8.12 -21.12
C ARG A 246 8.32 7.46 -19.93
N PHE A 247 8.17 8.22 -18.84
CA PHE A 247 7.32 7.86 -17.69
C PHE A 247 6.26 8.95 -17.47
N ASP A 248 4.99 8.57 -17.59
CA ASP A 248 3.84 9.41 -17.27
C ASP A 248 3.61 9.33 -15.74
N TYR A 249 3.53 10.48 -15.07
CA TYR A 249 3.27 10.57 -13.63
C TYR A 249 2.36 11.76 -13.33
N SER A 250 1.30 11.52 -12.57
CA SER A 250 0.46 12.56 -11.98
C SER A 250 0.31 12.34 -10.48
N GLN A 251 0.45 13.41 -9.71
CA GLN A 251 0.19 13.44 -8.28
C GLN A 251 -0.76 14.59 -7.99
N GLU A 252 -1.86 14.29 -7.32
CA GLU A 252 -2.88 15.26 -6.94
C GLU A 252 -3.13 15.15 -5.44
N TYR A 253 -3.07 16.29 -4.74
CA TYR A 253 -3.55 16.39 -3.37
C TYR A 253 -5.03 16.74 -3.41
N ILE A 254 -5.85 15.88 -2.82
CA ILE A 254 -7.29 16.09 -2.74
C ILE A 254 -7.54 17.22 -1.74
N GLY A 255 -8.46 18.14 -2.05
CA GLY A 255 -8.80 19.27 -1.17
C GLY A 255 -9.38 18.89 0.20
N HIS A 256 -9.56 17.58 0.46
CA HIS A 256 -10.05 17.04 1.72
C HIS A 256 -8.90 16.48 2.57
N GLY A 257 -8.96 16.75 3.87
CA GLY A 257 -8.15 16.09 4.88
C GLY A 257 -8.97 15.09 5.69
N TYR A 258 -8.29 14.35 6.56
CA TYR A 258 -8.96 13.49 7.53
C TYR A 258 -8.36 13.54 8.93
N ILE A 259 -9.19 13.28 9.95
CA ILE A 259 -8.79 13.05 11.34
C ILE A 259 -9.43 11.75 11.83
N GLU A 260 -8.66 10.98 12.59
CA GLU A 260 -9.14 9.77 13.26
C GLU A 260 -9.57 10.08 14.69
N LEU A 261 -10.70 9.50 15.07
CA LEU A 261 -11.35 9.59 16.37
C LEU A 261 -11.69 8.16 16.81
N ASN A 262 -12.16 8.00 18.04
CA ASN A 262 -12.57 6.69 18.55
C ASN A 262 -13.84 6.81 19.39
N ILE A 263 -14.79 5.89 19.21
CA ILE A 263 -15.92 5.69 20.12
C ILE A 263 -15.55 4.53 21.05
N LEU A 264 -15.61 4.77 22.35
CA LEU A 264 -15.28 3.79 23.38
C LEU A 264 -16.49 2.86 23.67
N PRO A 265 -16.25 1.66 24.25
CA PRO A 265 -17.33 0.77 24.65
C PRO A 265 -18.24 1.43 25.69
N LYS A 266 -19.55 1.18 25.58
CA LYS A 266 -20.55 1.63 26.56
C LYS A 266 -20.93 0.46 27.44
N ASN A 267 -20.66 0.56 28.74
CA ASN A 267 -20.91 -0.51 29.73
C ASN A 267 -20.26 -1.86 29.36
N GLY A 268 -19.07 -1.82 28.76
CA GLY A 268 -18.36 -3.03 28.30
C GLY A 268 -18.94 -3.67 27.03
N GLU A 269 -19.90 -3.02 26.37
CA GLU A 269 -20.48 -3.43 25.09
C GLU A 269 -20.22 -2.40 23.98
N TYR A 270 -20.46 -2.80 22.73
CA TYR A 270 -20.40 -1.86 21.60
C TYR A 270 -21.39 -0.70 21.81
N ALA A 271 -20.93 0.53 21.60
CA ALA A 271 -21.78 1.72 21.71
C ALA A 271 -22.75 1.88 20.52
N LEU A 272 -22.48 1.19 19.40
CA LEU A 272 -23.26 1.15 18.17
C LEU A 272 -23.39 -0.31 17.69
N GLU A 273 -24.20 -0.57 16.66
CA GLU A 273 -24.30 -1.90 16.05
C GLU A 273 -22.98 -2.31 15.38
N PRO A 274 -22.31 -3.39 15.79
CA PRO A 274 -20.96 -3.68 15.29
C PRO A 274 -20.94 -4.22 13.85
N ASN A 275 -22.03 -4.80 13.38
CA ASN A 275 -22.06 -5.55 12.12
C ASN A 275 -22.52 -4.72 10.90
N VAL A 276 -22.30 -3.41 10.96
CA VAL A 276 -22.60 -2.46 9.86
C VAL A 276 -21.48 -1.45 9.70
N PHE A 277 -21.37 -0.90 8.50
CA PHE A 277 -20.52 0.24 8.19
C PHE A 277 -21.32 1.51 8.46
N HIS A 278 -20.97 2.23 9.53
CA HIS A 278 -21.67 3.46 9.89
C HIS A 278 -21.15 4.63 9.05
N VAL A 279 -22.07 5.45 8.53
CA VAL A 279 -21.74 6.64 7.74
C VAL A 279 -22.68 7.80 8.05
N TRP A 280 -22.12 9.00 8.22
CA TRP A 280 -22.84 10.26 8.37
C TRP A 280 -22.50 11.17 7.18
N PRO A 281 -23.24 11.11 6.07
CA PRO A 281 -22.99 11.94 4.90
C PRO A 281 -23.58 13.35 5.09
N ARG A 282 -22.81 14.39 4.75
CA ARG A 282 -23.19 15.81 4.87
C ARG A 282 -22.65 16.63 3.68
N GLY A 283 -22.85 16.12 2.47
CA GLY A 283 -22.31 16.72 1.25
C GLY A 283 -20.79 16.55 1.18
N GLN A 284 -20.04 17.66 1.33
CA GLN A 284 -18.57 17.65 1.31
C GLN A 284 -17.94 17.13 2.61
N LEU A 285 -18.76 16.96 3.66
CA LEU A 285 -18.33 16.40 4.94
C LEU A 285 -18.84 14.97 5.05
N THR A 286 -18.03 14.06 5.60
CA THR A 286 -18.48 12.71 5.93
C THR A 286 -17.77 12.21 7.17
N LEU A 287 -18.53 11.57 8.07
CA LEU A 287 -17.99 10.75 9.15
C LEU A 287 -18.22 9.27 8.80
N ILE A 288 -17.26 8.40 9.09
CA ILE A 288 -17.45 6.95 9.02
C ILE A 288 -17.02 6.31 10.34
N ALA A 289 -17.62 5.18 10.72
CA ALA A 289 -17.18 4.39 11.86
C ALA A 289 -17.17 2.90 11.54
N LEU A 290 -16.04 2.26 11.87
CA LEU A 290 -15.83 0.82 11.69
C LEU A 290 -15.55 0.18 13.04
N ALA A 291 -16.27 -0.90 13.34
CA ALA A 291 -16.13 -1.65 14.59
C ALA A 291 -14.78 -2.37 14.70
N ASN A 292 -14.27 -2.44 15.92
CA ASN A 292 -13.11 -3.23 16.34
C ASN A 292 -13.55 -4.42 17.21
N ARG A 293 -12.70 -5.44 17.34
CA ARG A 293 -13.00 -6.59 18.23
C ARG A 293 -13.01 -6.25 19.72
N ASP A 294 -12.28 -5.22 20.13
CA ASP A 294 -12.23 -4.72 21.51
C ASP A 294 -13.45 -3.86 21.90
N LYS A 295 -14.49 -3.88 21.05
CA LYS A 295 -15.75 -3.17 21.22
C LYS A 295 -15.68 -1.65 21.05
N THR A 296 -14.54 -1.12 20.59
CA THR A 296 -14.40 0.27 20.15
C THR A 296 -14.88 0.43 18.69
N PHE A 297 -15.04 1.67 18.24
CA PHE A 297 -15.12 2.00 16.82
C PHE A 297 -14.01 2.99 16.47
N THR A 298 -13.30 2.72 15.38
CA THR A 298 -12.43 3.70 14.74
C THR A 298 -13.31 4.58 13.88
N VAL A 299 -13.27 5.89 14.16
CA VAL A 299 -14.08 6.90 13.48
C VAL A 299 -13.17 7.78 12.64
N THR A 300 -13.58 8.12 11.42
CA THR A 300 -12.81 9.02 10.56
C THR A 300 -13.69 10.12 10.03
N ILE A 301 -13.31 11.37 10.27
CA ILE A 301 -13.93 12.55 9.63
C ILE A 301 -13.14 12.90 8.38
N PHE A 302 -13.85 13.07 7.27
CA PHE A 302 -13.35 13.64 6.02
C PHE A 302 -14.03 14.98 5.79
N ALA A 303 -13.24 16.02 5.55
CA ALA A 303 -13.71 17.37 5.30
C ALA A 303 -12.70 18.15 4.44
N PRO A 304 -13.14 19.17 3.68
CA PRO A 304 -12.23 20.14 3.08
C PRO A 304 -11.28 20.74 4.12
N PHE A 305 -10.04 21.05 3.74
CA PHE A 305 -9.10 21.71 4.66
C PHE A 305 -9.63 23.04 5.20
N SER A 306 -10.36 23.81 4.39
CA SER A 306 -11.02 25.04 4.82
C SER A 306 -12.02 24.82 5.96
N GLU A 307 -12.75 23.69 5.97
CA GLU A 307 -13.67 23.38 7.08
C GLU A 307 -12.93 23.11 8.39
N PHE A 308 -11.73 22.52 8.33
CA PHE A 308 -10.89 22.35 9.51
C PHE A 308 -10.33 23.68 10.03
N GLU A 309 -9.99 24.59 9.13
CA GLU A 309 -9.40 25.91 9.46
C GLU A 309 -10.45 26.90 9.96
N ASP A 310 -11.60 26.96 9.28
CA ASP A 310 -12.64 27.97 9.52
C ASP A 310 -13.64 27.53 10.59
N ASN A 311 -13.98 26.24 10.67
CA ASN A 311 -15.09 25.74 11.48
C ASN A 311 -14.70 24.69 12.54
N MET A 312 -13.43 24.28 12.62
CA MET A 312 -12.94 23.31 13.60
C MET A 312 -11.56 23.69 14.19
N SER A 313 -11.25 24.99 14.26
CA SER A 313 -9.94 25.48 14.71
C SER A 313 -9.86 25.71 16.22
N THR A 314 -10.96 26.03 16.90
CA THR A 314 -11.01 26.17 18.36
C THR A 314 -11.88 25.10 19.04
N PRO A 315 -11.71 24.84 20.35
CA PRO A 315 -12.56 23.89 21.07
C PRO A 315 -14.06 24.19 20.99
N GLN A 316 -14.42 25.47 20.98
CA GLN A 316 -15.80 25.94 20.83
C GLN A 316 -16.34 25.64 19.43
N ASP A 317 -15.52 25.85 18.39
CA ASP A 317 -15.89 25.58 17.00
C ASP A 317 -16.08 24.08 16.80
N VAL A 318 -15.13 23.25 17.25
CA VAL A 318 -15.23 21.79 17.19
C VAL A 318 -16.52 21.29 17.87
N THR A 319 -16.83 21.81 19.05
CA THR A 319 -18.06 21.46 19.77
C THR A 319 -19.30 21.83 18.95
N SER A 320 -19.37 23.09 18.50
CA SER A 320 -20.52 23.61 17.76
C SER A 320 -20.71 22.90 16.42
N PHE A 321 -19.61 22.62 15.72
CA PHE A 321 -19.58 21.92 14.44
C PHE A 321 -20.09 20.49 14.57
N PHE A 322 -19.62 19.73 15.55
CA PHE A 322 -20.08 18.35 15.76
C PHE A 322 -21.52 18.30 16.27
N GLN A 323 -21.93 19.18 17.18
CA GLN A 323 -23.33 19.25 17.62
C GLN A 323 -24.29 19.58 16.47
N LYS A 324 -23.88 20.47 15.56
CA LYS A 324 -24.69 20.87 14.40
C LYS A 324 -24.75 19.79 13.33
N ASN A 325 -23.61 19.21 12.97
CA ASN A 325 -23.50 18.33 11.80
C ASN A 325 -23.62 16.85 12.15
N PHE A 326 -23.19 16.44 13.35
CA PHE A 326 -23.09 15.05 13.78
C PHE A 326 -23.58 14.86 15.23
N PRO A 327 -24.83 15.26 15.57
CA PRO A 327 -25.30 15.34 16.96
C PRO A 327 -25.22 14.01 17.72
N ASP A 328 -25.59 12.90 17.08
CA ASP A 328 -25.52 11.57 17.69
C ASP A 328 -24.07 11.09 17.85
N ALA A 329 -23.21 11.35 16.86
CA ALA A 329 -21.80 11.01 16.96
C ALA A 329 -21.10 11.86 18.03
N TYR A 330 -21.46 13.13 18.20
CA TYR A 330 -20.93 13.99 19.26
C TYR A 330 -21.16 13.40 20.65
N GLU A 331 -22.38 12.95 20.93
CA GLU A 331 -22.72 12.29 22.19
C GLU A 331 -21.94 10.98 22.41
N LEU A 332 -21.74 10.20 21.33
CA LEU A 332 -21.01 8.92 21.38
C LEU A 332 -19.49 9.09 21.55
N LEU A 333 -18.90 10.08 20.89
CA LEU A 333 -17.47 10.37 20.96
C LEU A 333 -17.07 10.93 22.33
N GLY A 334 -17.97 11.69 22.96
CA GLY A 334 -17.70 12.39 24.20
C GLY A 334 -16.87 13.65 23.98
N LYS A 335 -17.29 14.75 24.61
CA LYS A 335 -16.68 16.08 24.45
C LYS A 335 -15.18 16.08 24.73
N ASP A 336 -14.74 15.53 25.85
CA ASP A 336 -13.35 15.64 26.28
C ASP A 336 -12.39 14.92 25.32
N HIS A 337 -12.77 13.72 24.86
CA HIS A 337 -11.99 12.95 23.88
C HIS A 337 -11.91 13.64 22.53
N LEU A 338 -13.04 14.18 22.06
CA LEU A 338 -13.10 14.95 20.82
C LEU A 338 -12.17 16.17 20.87
N LEU A 339 -12.25 16.96 21.93
CA LEU A 339 -11.44 18.17 22.10
C LEU A 339 -9.95 17.87 22.27
N ASP A 340 -9.59 16.84 23.05
CA ASP A 340 -8.19 16.44 23.19
C ASP A 340 -7.60 15.95 21.86
N THR A 341 -8.38 15.22 21.07
CA THR A 341 -7.92 14.73 19.76
C THR A 341 -7.67 15.88 18.79
N PHE A 342 -8.61 16.81 18.63
CA PHE A 342 -8.43 17.98 17.75
C PHE A 342 -7.31 18.92 18.22
N ARG A 343 -6.98 18.92 19.52
CA ARG A 343 -5.83 19.67 20.05
C ARG A 343 -4.49 19.04 19.65
N ARG A 344 -4.42 17.71 19.59
CA ARG A 344 -3.16 16.96 19.36
C ARG A 344 -2.93 16.61 17.89
N VAL A 345 -3.99 16.40 17.12
CA VAL A 345 -3.93 15.84 15.76
C VAL A 345 -4.30 16.91 14.74
N ARG A 346 -3.46 17.05 13.71
CA ARG A 346 -3.75 17.89 12.54
C ARG A 346 -4.39 17.06 11.43
N PRO A 347 -5.29 17.65 10.63
CA PRO A 347 -5.86 16.97 9.46
C PRO A 347 -4.77 16.44 8.53
N GLN A 348 -4.91 15.19 8.11
CA GLN A 348 -3.94 14.50 7.27
C GLN A 348 -4.33 14.61 5.79
N PRO A 349 -3.37 14.85 4.88
CA PRO A 349 -3.66 14.98 3.45
C PRO A 349 -3.92 13.62 2.80
N LEU A 350 -4.80 13.65 1.81
CA LEU A 350 -5.09 12.55 0.89
C LEU A 350 -4.40 12.83 -0.45
N VAL A 351 -3.80 11.81 -1.04
CA VAL A 351 -3.09 11.90 -2.31
C VAL A 351 -3.62 10.87 -3.29
N SER A 352 -3.73 11.27 -4.55
CA SER A 352 -4.00 10.42 -5.70
C SER A 352 -2.75 10.38 -6.56
N ILE A 353 -2.26 9.18 -6.87
CA ILE A 353 -1.10 8.96 -7.74
C ILE A 353 -1.55 8.07 -8.89
N LYS A 354 -1.20 8.47 -10.10
CA LYS A 354 -1.29 7.62 -11.30
C LYS A 354 0.04 7.67 -12.02
N CYS A 355 0.51 6.54 -12.48
CA CYS A 355 1.70 6.48 -13.30
C CYS A 355 1.62 5.42 -14.40
N ARG A 356 2.46 5.54 -15.42
CA ARG A 356 2.60 4.54 -16.49
C ARG A 356 3.95 4.72 -17.21
N PRO A 357 4.63 3.64 -17.63
CA PRO A 357 4.36 2.24 -17.32
C PRO A 357 4.59 1.89 -15.85
N HIS A 358 4.17 0.70 -15.42
CA HIS A 358 4.43 0.20 -14.07
C HIS A 358 5.72 -0.64 -14.03
N ASP A 359 6.25 -1.06 -15.17
CA ASP A 359 7.46 -1.87 -15.30
C ASP A 359 8.63 -1.08 -15.92
N PHE A 360 9.86 -1.45 -15.53
CA PHE A 360 11.08 -0.86 -16.08
C PHE A 360 12.16 -1.93 -16.26
N GLY A 361 12.85 -1.87 -17.40
CA GLY A 361 14.01 -2.74 -17.69
C GLY A 361 13.71 -4.24 -17.77
N ASN A 362 12.43 -4.65 -17.76
CA ASN A 362 11.97 -6.05 -17.64
C ASN A 362 12.32 -6.71 -16.29
N PHE A 363 12.67 -5.91 -15.28
CA PHE A 363 13.13 -6.42 -13.99
C PHE A 363 12.69 -5.55 -12.80
N VAL A 364 12.06 -4.39 -13.03
CA VAL A 364 11.43 -3.57 -11.99
C VAL A 364 9.92 -3.53 -12.24
N LEU A 365 9.13 -3.62 -11.18
CA LEU A 365 7.68 -3.50 -11.20
C LEU A 365 7.18 -2.65 -10.03
N LEU A 366 6.27 -1.72 -10.29
CA LEU A 366 5.51 -0.99 -9.28
C LEU A 366 4.20 -1.73 -8.98
N ALA A 367 3.81 -1.79 -7.71
CA ALA A 367 2.57 -2.43 -7.25
C ALA A 367 1.97 -1.68 -6.05
N GLY A 368 0.66 -1.78 -5.88
CA GLY A 368 -0.08 -1.08 -4.81
C GLY A 368 -0.03 0.44 -4.94
N ASP A 369 -0.03 1.14 -3.80
CA ASP A 369 -0.01 2.61 -3.74
C ASP A 369 1.18 3.25 -4.48
N ALA A 370 2.24 2.48 -4.76
CA ALA A 370 3.36 2.97 -5.56
C ALA A 370 3.07 3.08 -7.06
N ALA A 371 2.12 2.28 -7.56
CA ALA A 371 1.59 2.37 -8.91
C ALA A 371 0.33 3.24 -8.94
N HIS A 372 -0.56 3.11 -7.95
CA HIS A 372 -1.91 3.68 -7.98
C HIS A 372 -2.49 4.07 -6.61
N ALA A 373 -1.86 5.03 -5.92
CA ALA A 373 -2.48 5.59 -4.70
C ALA A 373 -3.82 6.25 -5.03
N MET A 374 -4.88 5.89 -4.30
CA MET A 374 -6.24 6.36 -4.56
C MET A 374 -6.88 6.97 -3.31
N ALA A 375 -7.87 7.84 -3.53
CA ALA A 375 -8.69 8.37 -2.46
C ALA A 375 -9.40 7.24 -1.69
N PRO A 376 -9.50 7.31 -0.34
CA PRO A 376 -9.98 6.20 0.48
C PRO A 376 -11.51 6.01 0.44
N PHE A 377 -12.25 6.78 -0.38
CA PHE A 377 -13.70 6.84 -0.35
C PHE A 377 -14.41 5.52 -0.71
N TYR A 378 -13.75 4.63 -1.45
CA TYR A 378 -14.30 3.33 -1.83
C TYR A 378 -13.71 2.15 -1.03
N GLY A 379 -12.75 2.41 -0.13
CA GLY A 379 -12.10 1.37 0.67
C GLY A 379 -11.34 0.32 -0.15
N GLN A 380 -10.94 0.62 -1.39
CA GLN A 380 -10.32 -0.37 -2.29
C GLN A 380 -8.80 -0.29 -2.40
N GLY A 381 -8.11 0.72 -1.86
CA GLY A 381 -6.64 0.84 -2.02
C GLY A 381 -5.88 -0.44 -1.64
N MET A 382 -6.10 -0.96 -0.44
CA MET A 382 -5.52 -2.25 -0.01
C MET A 382 -5.99 -3.41 -0.88
N ASN A 383 -7.30 -3.50 -1.16
CA ASN A 383 -7.89 -4.62 -1.90
C ASN A 383 -7.35 -4.70 -3.35
N CYS A 384 -7.15 -3.54 -3.98
CA CYS A 384 -6.54 -3.38 -5.30
C CYS A 384 -5.06 -3.75 -5.26
N GLY A 385 -4.31 -3.23 -4.29
CA GLY A 385 -2.89 -3.62 -4.12
C GLY A 385 -2.70 -5.11 -3.81
N PHE A 386 -3.64 -5.75 -3.12
CA PHE A 386 -3.64 -7.20 -2.90
C PHE A 386 -3.97 -7.98 -4.16
N GLU A 387 -4.89 -7.47 -4.96
CA GLU A 387 -5.19 -8.03 -6.27
C GLU A 387 -4.00 -7.91 -7.23
N ASP A 388 -3.23 -6.82 -7.19
CA ASP A 388 -1.97 -6.73 -7.95
C ASP A 388 -1.03 -7.90 -7.62
N CYS A 389 -0.89 -8.23 -6.33
CA CYS A 389 -0.05 -9.35 -5.90
C CYS A 389 -0.57 -10.69 -6.45
N LEU A 390 -1.89 -10.88 -6.45
CA LEU A 390 -2.52 -12.09 -6.97
C LEU A 390 -2.35 -12.20 -8.50
N VAL A 391 -2.59 -11.12 -9.23
CA VAL A 391 -2.40 -11.06 -10.69
C VAL A 391 -0.93 -11.28 -11.05
N LEU A 392 0.01 -10.71 -10.28
CA LEU A 392 1.44 -10.97 -10.47
C LEU A 392 1.77 -12.45 -10.26
N LYS A 393 1.26 -13.07 -9.19
CA LYS A 393 1.43 -14.51 -8.95
C LYS A 393 0.91 -15.32 -10.15
N GLU A 394 -0.31 -15.06 -10.60
CA GLU A 394 -0.93 -15.76 -11.74
C GLU A 394 -0.15 -15.56 -13.04
N THR A 395 0.41 -14.37 -13.25
CA THR A 395 1.26 -14.07 -14.41
C THR A 395 2.56 -14.88 -14.36
N LEU A 396 3.20 -14.96 -13.18
CA LEU A 396 4.42 -15.77 -12.99
C LEU A 396 4.16 -17.27 -13.14
N ASP A 397 2.99 -17.76 -12.70
CA ASP A 397 2.51 -19.12 -12.96
C ASP A 397 2.41 -19.38 -14.47
N ALA A 398 1.81 -18.45 -15.22
CA ALA A 398 1.60 -18.59 -16.66
C ALA A 398 2.90 -18.55 -17.48
N CYS A 399 3.93 -17.84 -17.03
CA CYS A 399 5.23 -17.76 -17.72
C CYS A 399 6.33 -18.64 -17.08
N ASN A 400 5.98 -19.53 -16.15
CA ASN A 400 6.94 -20.41 -15.46
C ASN A 400 8.18 -19.66 -14.94
N ASP A 401 7.93 -18.53 -14.27
CA ASP A 401 8.94 -17.59 -13.74
C ASP A 401 9.83 -16.86 -14.77
N ASP A 402 9.68 -17.08 -16.08
CA ASP A 402 10.37 -16.28 -17.10
C ASP A 402 9.55 -15.06 -17.52
N ILE A 403 9.67 -13.99 -16.74
CA ILE A 403 9.04 -12.68 -17.01
C ILE A 403 9.40 -12.14 -18.41
N ARG A 404 10.52 -12.56 -19.01
CA ARG A 404 10.91 -12.10 -20.36
C ARG A 404 10.06 -12.73 -21.46
N GLU A 405 9.43 -13.88 -21.22
CA GLU A 405 8.52 -14.49 -22.19
C GLU A 405 7.23 -13.69 -22.34
N TYR A 406 6.79 -12.99 -21.28
CA TYR A 406 5.60 -12.15 -21.34
C TYR A 406 5.77 -10.95 -22.29
N TYR A 407 6.96 -10.34 -22.35
CA TYR A 407 7.25 -9.22 -23.25
C TYR A 407 7.57 -9.65 -24.70
N ARG A 408 7.52 -10.95 -25.01
CA ARG A 408 7.76 -11.47 -26.39
C ARG A 408 6.48 -11.60 -27.21
N VAL A 409 5.30 -11.43 -26.60
CA VAL A 409 3.98 -11.40 -27.25
C VAL A 409 3.58 -9.94 -27.44
#